data_AF-A0AA47M1U7-F1
#
_entry.id   AF-A0AA47M1U7-F1
#
_cell.length_a   1.000
_cell.length_b   1.000
_cell.length_c   1.000
_cell.angle_alpha   90.00
_cell.angle_beta   90.00
_cell.angle_gamma   90.00
#
_symmetry.space_group_name_H-M   'P 1'
#
loop_
_entity.id
_entity.type
_entity.pdbx_description
1 polymer ?
#
loop_
_entity_poly.entity_id
_entity_poly.type
_entity_poly.pdbx_seq_one_letter_code
_entity_poly.pdbx_strand_id
1 'polypeptide(L)'
;MSLRLAQDAPERCTSHFDAVAQIRGEAFFFKGKFFWRLTREKHLVSLRPAQIQRFWRGLPANLDGLDAVYERPGDHKIVFFKALRSANACLLSSQNCSRKNIGDAAFSNSAPKLWNTLPMDIKQATSLTAFKYWVFKDNNVEEGYPRPISDFGLPMESVDAAFVWLHNDKTYFFKDMRYWRYDDHLRCMDPGYPKDVTLWNGLPPNLDDAMRWSDGSSYFFKGKEYWRVLASDMEVEVGFPRLIAKDWLLCTEMQSDSPNTDSKTTDHGGQHLPDHAENGYEVCSCTSDMASPLGARASPSTPLWLLPPLWTLLLALGSMPL
;
A
#
# COMPACT_ATOMS: atom_id res chain seq x y z
N MET A 1 -34.05 -7.93 -5.67
CA MET A 1 -32.59 -8.14 -5.84
C MET A 1 -31.77 -6.83 -5.91
N SER A 2 -32.38 -5.64 -5.82
CA SER A 2 -31.69 -4.33 -5.95
C SER A 2 -31.26 -3.67 -4.63
N LEU A 3 -31.71 -4.17 -3.47
CA LEU A 3 -31.52 -3.50 -2.17
C LEU A 3 -30.18 -3.82 -1.49
N ARG A 4 -29.58 -5.00 -1.74
CA ARG A 4 -28.31 -5.39 -1.10
C ARG A 4 -27.07 -4.70 -1.68
N LEU A 5 -27.13 -4.19 -2.91
CA LEU A 5 -26.00 -3.54 -3.58
C LEU A 5 -25.65 -2.17 -2.98
N ALA A 6 -26.61 -1.51 -2.33
CA ALA A 6 -26.41 -0.21 -1.69
C ALA A 6 -25.80 -0.32 -0.28
N GLN A 7 -25.78 -1.50 0.32
CA GLN A 7 -25.51 -1.67 1.75
C GLN A 7 -24.01 -1.74 2.10
N ASP A 8 -23.14 -2.00 1.12
CA ASP A 8 -21.67 -2.07 1.29
C ASP A 8 -20.91 -0.99 0.52
N ALA A 9 -21.62 0.01 -0.06
CA ALA A 9 -20.96 1.04 -0.85
C ALA A 9 -20.28 2.08 0.07
N PRO A 10 -19.01 2.44 -0.17
CA PRO A 10 -18.32 3.44 0.65
C PRO A 10 -18.98 4.81 0.49
N GLU A 11 -18.97 5.59 1.57
CA GLU A 11 -19.49 6.96 1.55
C GLU A 11 -18.45 7.94 1.01
N ARG A 12 -18.81 8.65 -0.06
CA ARG A 12 -17.96 9.63 -0.75
C ARG A 12 -17.42 10.74 0.16
N CYS A 13 -18.20 11.20 1.13
CA CYS A 13 -17.86 12.38 1.95
C CYS A 13 -16.98 12.08 3.16
N THR A 14 -16.97 10.81 3.61
CA THR A 14 -16.31 10.40 4.84
C THR A 14 -15.14 9.45 4.58
N SER A 15 -15.04 8.87 3.38
CA SER A 15 -13.98 7.95 2.98
C SER A 15 -12.67 8.65 2.62
N HIS A 16 -11.56 7.92 2.80
CA HIS A 16 -10.32 8.12 2.04
C HIS A 16 -10.33 7.21 0.81
N PHE A 17 -9.44 7.45 -0.15
CA PHE A 17 -9.37 6.71 -1.41
C PHE A 17 -8.10 5.88 -1.47
N ASP A 18 -8.19 4.70 -2.09
CA ASP A 18 -7.03 3.80 -2.22
C ASP A 18 -6.16 4.19 -3.41
N ALA A 19 -6.77 4.79 -4.44
CA ALA A 19 -6.06 5.33 -5.60
C ALA A 19 -6.86 6.49 -6.21
N VAL A 20 -6.18 7.47 -6.79
CA VAL A 20 -6.77 8.61 -7.49
C VAL A 20 -5.97 8.86 -8.77
N ALA A 21 -6.65 8.87 -9.91
CA ALA A 21 -5.97 8.99 -11.20
C ALA A 21 -6.71 9.91 -12.17
N GLN A 22 -5.95 10.63 -12.99
CA GLN A 22 -6.46 11.21 -14.21
C GLN A 22 -6.35 10.20 -15.34
N ILE A 23 -7.48 9.89 -15.98
CA ILE A 23 -7.56 9.00 -17.14
C ILE A 23 -8.33 9.72 -18.23
N ARG A 24 -7.67 9.99 -19.37
CA ARG A 24 -8.23 10.66 -20.56
C ARG A 24 -8.86 12.03 -20.25
N GLY A 25 -8.31 12.70 -19.24
CA GLY A 25 -8.76 14.00 -18.73
C GLY A 25 -9.89 13.95 -17.71
N GLU A 26 -10.46 12.79 -17.42
CA GLU A 26 -11.41 12.62 -16.31
C GLU A 26 -10.67 12.19 -15.04
N ALA A 27 -11.16 12.59 -13.87
CA ALA A 27 -10.64 12.13 -12.58
C ALA A 27 -11.41 10.91 -12.11
N PHE A 28 -10.69 9.92 -11.58
CA PHE A 28 -11.24 8.72 -10.98
C PHE A 28 -10.75 8.61 -9.54
N PHE A 29 -11.67 8.42 -8.61
CA PHE A 29 -11.42 8.20 -7.19
C PHE A 29 -11.83 6.77 -6.84
N PHE A 30 -10.87 5.90 -6.55
CA PHE A 30 -11.08 4.48 -6.31
C PHE A 30 -11.14 4.16 -4.81
N LYS A 31 -12.11 3.33 -4.40
CA LYS A 31 -12.23 2.81 -3.04
C LYS A 31 -12.77 1.39 -3.04
N GLY A 32 -11.96 0.44 -2.60
CA GLY A 32 -12.24 -0.98 -2.63
C GLY A 32 -12.59 -1.45 -4.05
N LYS A 33 -13.79 -2.02 -4.19
CA LYS A 33 -14.35 -2.47 -5.48
C LYS A 33 -15.11 -1.37 -6.24
N PHE A 34 -15.05 -0.13 -5.77
CA PHE A 34 -15.89 0.98 -6.24
C PHE A 34 -15.05 2.16 -6.73
N PHE A 35 -15.66 3.04 -7.52
CA PHE A 35 -15.07 4.31 -7.90
C PHE A 35 -16.10 5.41 -8.17
N TRP A 36 -15.67 6.66 -8.04
CA TRP A 36 -16.35 7.84 -8.55
C TRP A 36 -15.57 8.43 -9.72
N ARG A 37 -16.30 9.10 -10.63
CA ARG A 37 -15.72 9.74 -11.82
C ARG A 37 -16.17 11.18 -11.90
N LEU A 38 -15.23 12.06 -12.24
CA LEU A 38 -15.47 13.48 -12.47
C LEU A 38 -15.04 13.84 -13.90
N THR A 39 -15.78 14.75 -14.53
CA THR A 39 -15.42 15.27 -15.85
C THR A 39 -14.16 16.14 -15.78
N ARG A 40 -13.67 16.58 -16.95
CA ARG A 40 -12.53 17.50 -17.08
C ARG A 40 -12.74 18.80 -16.32
N GLU A 41 -13.98 19.25 -16.22
CA GLU A 41 -14.43 20.44 -15.51
C GLU A 41 -14.68 20.18 -14.02
N LYS A 42 -14.28 19.01 -13.50
CA LYS A 42 -14.48 18.55 -12.12
C LYS A 42 -15.95 18.37 -11.72
N HIS A 43 -16.85 18.18 -12.69
CA HIS A 43 -18.24 17.82 -12.37
C HIS A 43 -18.34 16.34 -12.02
N LEU A 44 -18.88 16.03 -10.84
CA LEU A 44 -19.13 14.65 -10.44
C LEU A 44 -20.21 14.02 -11.33
N VAL A 45 -19.88 12.91 -11.98
CA VAL A 45 -20.79 12.22 -12.91
C VAL A 45 -21.96 11.55 -12.19
N SER A 46 -21.73 11.03 -10.98
CA SER A 46 -22.75 10.36 -10.16
C SER A 46 -22.40 10.47 -8.68
N LEU A 47 -23.42 10.72 -7.84
CA LEU A 47 -23.28 10.68 -6.39
C LEU A 47 -23.02 9.27 -5.87
N ARG A 48 -23.60 8.25 -6.53
CA ARG A 48 -23.39 6.84 -6.18
C ARG A 48 -22.15 6.30 -6.90
N PRO A 49 -21.32 5.51 -6.22
CA PRO A 49 -20.16 4.90 -6.86
C PRO A 49 -20.57 3.85 -7.89
N ALA A 50 -19.75 3.73 -8.94
CA ALA A 50 -19.79 2.61 -9.88
C ALA A 50 -18.88 1.47 -9.38
N GLN A 51 -19.16 0.24 -9.82
CA GLN A 51 -18.28 -0.90 -9.53
C GLN A 51 -17.15 -0.97 -10.55
N ILE A 52 -15.92 -1.16 -10.07
CA ILE A 52 -14.72 -1.25 -10.90
C ILE A 52 -14.88 -2.33 -11.97
N GLN A 53 -15.24 -3.57 -11.61
CA GLN A 53 -15.33 -4.70 -12.54
C GLN A 53 -16.38 -4.55 -13.66
N ARG A 54 -17.40 -3.71 -13.43
CA ARG A 54 -18.43 -3.46 -14.46
C ARG A 54 -17.92 -2.50 -15.53
N PHE A 55 -16.95 -1.67 -15.18
CA PHE A 55 -16.36 -0.67 -16.07
C PHE A 55 -15.02 -1.14 -16.64
N TRP A 56 -14.11 -1.61 -15.78
CA TRP A 56 -12.76 -2.11 -16.08
C TRP A 56 -12.76 -3.65 -16.11
N ARG A 57 -12.80 -4.23 -17.31
CA ARG A 57 -12.89 -5.69 -17.50
C ARG A 57 -11.51 -6.35 -17.43
N GLY A 58 -11.35 -7.29 -16.51
CA GLY A 58 -10.12 -8.09 -16.36
C GLY A 58 -9.40 -7.93 -15.03
N LEU A 59 -9.83 -6.99 -14.17
CA LEU A 59 -9.36 -6.92 -12.78
C LEU A 59 -9.94 -8.09 -11.95
N PRO A 60 -9.23 -8.54 -10.88
CA PRO A 60 -9.67 -9.65 -10.04
C PRO A 60 -11.06 -9.46 -9.44
N ALA A 61 -11.82 -10.57 -9.34
CA ALA A 61 -13.19 -10.60 -8.80
C ALA A 61 -13.27 -10.16 -7.32
N ASN A 62 -12.20 -10.43 -6.56
CA ASN A 62 -12.06 -10.19 -5.13
C ASN A 62 -11.18 -8.97 -4.82
N LEU A 63 -11.16 -7.97 -5.71
CA LEU A 63 -10.40 -6.73 -5.50
C LEU A 63 -10.90 -5.98 -4.24
N ASP A 64 -10.00 -5.76 -3.29
CA ASP A 64 -10.23 -5.06 -2.02
C ASP A 64 -9.72 -3.62 -2.01
N GLY A 65 -9.10 -3.17 -3.10
CA GLY A 65 -8.57 -1.82 -3.32
C GLY A 65 -7.51 -1.85 -4.44
N LEU A 66 -7.05 -0.67 -4.86
CA LEU A 66 -5.92 -0.50 -5.78
C LEU A 66 -4.80 0.24 -5.02
N ASP A 67 -3.55 0.02 -5.40
CA ASP A 67 -2.44 0.74 -4.73
C ASP A 67 -2.01 2.00 -5.48
N ALA A 68 -2.10 1.99 -6.81
CA ALA A 68 -1.87 3.17 -7.64
C ALA A 68 -2.45 2.96 -9.04
N VAL A 69 -2.83 4.04 -9.71
CA VAL A 69 -3.29 4.00 -11.11
C VAL A 69 -2.74 5.21 -11.85
N TYR A 70 -2.18 5.02 -13.05
CA TYR A 70 -1.76 6.13 -13.89
C TYR A 70 -2.03 5.88 -15.38
N GLU A 71 -2.19 6.96 -16.14
CA GLU A 71 -2.19 6.91 -17.60
C GLU A 71 -0.77 7.07 -18.12
N ARG A 72 -0.25 6.04 -18.80
CA ARG A 72 1.10 6.02 -19.35
C ARG A 72 1.26 7.01 -20.50
N PRO A 73 2.36 7.78 -20.55
CA PRO A 73 2.61 8.68 -21.66
C PRO A 73 2.93 7.91 -22.95
N GLY A 74 2.74 8.56 -24.09
CA GLY A 74 3.00 8.00 -25.42
C GLY A 74 1.88 7.12 -25.98
N ASP A 75 1.42 6.11 -25.26
CA ASP A 75 0.39 5.17 -25.76
C ASP A 75 -0.98 5.28 -25.06
N HIS A 76 -1.10 6.14 -24.05
CA HIS A 76 -2.35 6.43 -23.33
C HIS A 76 -3.01 5.19 -22.73
N LYS A 77 -2.24 4.12 -22.50
CA LYS A 77 -2.72 2.94 -21.78
C LYS A 77 -2.75 3.22 -20.30
N ILE A 78 -3.66 2.57 -19.60
CA ILE A 78 -3.89 2.82 -18.18
C ILE A 78 -3.27 1.67 -17.40
N VAL A 79 -2.39 1.99 -16.47
CA VAL A 79 -1.66 1.02 -15.68
C VAL A 79 -2.24 0.99 -14.28
N PHE A 80 -2.71 -0.18 -13.86
CA PHE A 80 -3.24 -0.42 -12.52
C PHE A 80 -2.24 -1.25 -11.73
N PHE A 81 -1.89 -0.81 -10.52
CA PHE A 81 -1.05 -1.56 -9.58
C PHE A 81 -1.89 -2.13 -8.45
N LYS A 82 -1.63 -3.40 -8.12
CA LYS A 82 -2.17 -4.03 -6.93
C LYS A 82 -1.22 -5.06 -6.34
N ALA A 83 -0.91 -4.84 -5.08
CA ALA A 83 -0.43 -5.80 -4.13
C ALA A 83 -1.49 -6.84 -3.81
N LEU A 84 -1.20 -8.10 -4.13
CA LEU A 84 -1.91 -9.21 -3.52
C LEU A 84 -1.39 -9.33 -2.08
N ARG A 85 -2.04 -8.62 -1.16
CA ARG A 85 -1.82 -8.80 0.27
C ARG A 85 -2.45 -10.14 0.66
N SER A 86 -1.67 -11.05 1.24
CA SER A 86 -2.27 -12.21 1.90
C SER A 86 -3.18 -11.67 3.01
N ALA A 87 -4.49 -11.97 2.96
CA ALA A 87 -5.42 -11.68 4.07
C ALA A 87 -4.94 -12.27 5.42
N ASN A 88 -3.93 -13.15 5.34
CA ASN A 88 -3.33 -13.93 6.41
C ASN A 88 -1.85 -13.60 6.61
N ALA A 89 -1.34 -12.43 6.20
CA ALA A 89 0.08 -12.07 6.43
C ALA A 89 0.49 -12.19 7.92
N CYS A 90 -0.47 -12.07 8.85
CA CYS A 90 -0.27 -12.30 10.28
C CYS A 90 -0.16 -13.80 10.68
N LEU A 91 -0.73 -14.73 9.88
CA LEU A 91 -0.59 -16.19 10.06
C LEU A 91 0.80 -16.71 9.63
N LEU A 92 1.62 -15.88 8.99
CA LEU A 92 3.02 -16.20 8.66
C LEU A 92 3.98 -15.90 9.82
N SER A 93 3.50 -15.25 10.89
CA SER A 93 4.20 -15.27 12.18
C SER A 93 3.86 -16.58 12.88
N SER A 94 4.86 -17.43 13.09
CA SER A 94 4.71 -18.62 13.94
C SER A 94 4.50 -18.16 15.38
N GLN A 95 3.26 -17.98 15.82
CA GLN A 95 2.99 -17.93 17.25
C GLN A 95 3.28 -19.31 17.85
N ASN A 96 4.25 -19.35 18.76
CA ASN A 96 4.63 -20.55 19.47
C ASN A 96 3.58 -20.84 20.56
N CYS A 97 2.38 -21.29 20.16
CA CYS A 97 1.31 -21.63 21.09
C CYS A 97 1.32 -23.13 21.41
N SER A 98 1.44 -23.45 22.70
CA SER A 98 1.63 -24.83 23.21
C SER A 98 0.33 -25.64 23.39
N ARG A 99 -0.84 -25.20 22.90
CA ARG A 99 -2.09 -25.96 23.01
C ARG A 99 -2.87 -25.99 21.71
N LYS A 100 -3.23 -27.20 21.27
CA LYS A 100 -4.04 -27.42 20.08
C LYS A 100 -5.52 -27.27 20.40
N ASN A 101 -6.19 -26.35 19.71
CA ASN A 101 -7.63 -26.11 19.82
C ASN A 101 -8.38 -26.83 18.68
N ILE A 102 -9.71 -26.93 18.81
CA ILE A 102 -10.60 -27.46 17.75
C ILE A 102 -10.38 -26.75 16.39
N GLY A 103 -9.95 -25.48 16.41
CA GLY A 103 -9.55 -24.73 15.21
C GLY A 103 -8.39 -25.36 14.43
N ASP A 104 -7.46 -26.07 15.08
CA ASP A 104 -6.30 -26.68 14.41
C ASP A 104 -6.69 -27.91 13.59
N ALA A 105 -7.73 -28.63 14.03
CA ALA A 105 -8.32 -29.72 13.26
C ALA A 105 -9.08 -29.19 12.03
N ALA A 106 -9.78 -28.06 12.18
CA ALA A 106 -10.43 -27.38 11.05
C ALA A 106 -9.39 -26.86 10.04
N PHE A 107 -8.29 -26.28 10.51
CA PHE A 107 -7.17 -25.84 9.68
C PHE A 107 -6.49 -27.03 8.98
N SER A 108 -6.15 -28.09 9.72
CA SER A 108 -5.49 -29.28 9.17
C SER A 108 -6.32 -30.00 8.09
N ASN A 109 -7.66 -29.94 8.19
CA ASN A 109 -8.56 -30.54 7.19
C ASN A 109 -8.89 -29.61 6.01
N SER A 110 -8.95 -28.30 6.24
CA SER A 110 -9.44 -27.33 5.25
C SER A 110 -8.31 -26.62 4.52
N ALA A 111 -7.19 -26.35 5.18
CA ALA A 111 -6.04 -25.67 4.60
C ALA A 111 -5.43 -26.44 3.42
N PRO A 112 -5.28 -27.78 3.44
CA PRO A 112 -4.81 -28.52 2.27
C PRO A 112 -5.78 -28.46 1.10
N LYS A 113 -7.09 -28.46 1.37
CA LYS A 113 -8.13 -28.33 0.33
C LYS A 113 -8.07 -26.95 -0.33
N LEU A 114 -7.97 -25.90 0.48
CA LEU A 114 -7.76 -24.52 0.02
C LEU A 114 -6.46 -24.38 -0.77
N TRP A 115 -5.33 -24.87 -0.25
CA TRP A 115 -4.04 -24.88 -0.92
C TRP A 115 -4.14 -25.53 -2.30
N ASN A 116 -4.80 -26.68 -2.39
CA ASN A 116 -4.95 -27.41 -3.65
C ASN A 116 -5.86 -26.72 -4.67
N THR A 117 -6.78 -25.85 -4.24
CA THR A 117 -7.58 -25.01 -5.14
C THR A 117 -6.86 -23.77 -5.67
N LEU A 118 -5.68 -23.41 -5.12
CA LEU A 118 -4.94 -22.24 -5.57
C LEU A 118 -4.37 -22.43 -7.00
N PRO A 119 -4.41 -21.37 -7.83
CA PRO A 119 -3.65 -21.29 -9.08
C PRO A 119 -2.16 -21.60 -8.91
N MET A 120 -1.52 -22.17 -9.94
CA MET A 120 -0.12 -22.63 -9.86
C MET A 120 0.90 -21.51 -9.65
N ASP A 121 0.61 -20.30 -10.14
CA ASP A 121 1.43 -19.10 -9.91
C ASP A 121 1.46 -18.68 -8.43
N ILE A 122 0.41 -18.97 -7.66
CA ILE A 122 0.38 -18.73 -6.21
C ILE A 122 1.12 -19.84 -5.46
N LYS A 123 0.97 -21.10 -5.88
CA LYS A 123 1.61 -22.26 -5.23
C LYS A 123 3.13 -22.29 -5.39
N GLN A 124 3.65 -21.77 -6.51
CA GLN A 124 5.08 -21.75 -6.83
C GLN A 124 5.77 -20.44 -6.43
N ALA A 125 5.02 -19.49 -5.86
CA ALA A 125 5.59 -18.23 -5.41
C ALA A 125 6.53 -18.49 -4.23
N THR A 126 7.80 -18.11 -4.36
CA THR A 126 8.84 -18.22 -3.31
C THR A 126 8.64 -17.22 -2.17
N SER A 127 7.76 -16.24 -2.37
CA SER A 127 7.20 -15.34 -1.36
C SER A 127 5.74 -15.06 -1.75
N LEU A 128 4.83 -14.90 -0.78
CA LEU A 128 3.37 -14.65 -1.00
C LEU A 128 3.07 -13.26 -1.60
N THR A 129 4.08 -12.64 -2.19
CA THR A 129 4.13 -11.27 -2.67
C THR A 129 3.97 -11.23 -4.18
N ALA A 130 2.85 -11.74 -4.68
CA ALA A 130 2.51 -11.60 -6.09
C ALA A 130 1.97 -10.19 -6.35
N PHE A 131 2.87 -9.21 -6.45
CA PHE A 131 2.53 -7.84 -6.83
C PHE A 131 2.40 -7.74 -8.33
N LYS A 132 1.22 -7.31 -8.76
CA LYS A 132 0.83 -7.39 -10.15
C LYS A 132 0.45 -6.01 -10.64
N TYR A 133 0.73 -5.78 -11.91
CA TYR A 133 0.18 -4.65 -12.64
C TYR A 133 -0.60 -5.15 -13.85
N TRP A 134 -1.63 -4.40 -14.21
CA TRP A 134 -2.47 -4.62 -15.38
C TRP A 134 -2.34 -3.42 -16.28
N VAL A 135 -2.27 -3.66 -17.58
CA VAL A 135 -2.34 -2.58 -18.58
C VAL A 135 -3.67 -2.68 -19.29
N PHE A 136 -4.37 -1.57 -19.37
CA PHE A 136 -5.67 -1.44 -20.01
C PHE A 136 -5.57 -0.60 -21.27
N LYS A 137 -6.27 -1.07 -22.31
CA LYS A 137 -6.61 -0.28 -23.49
C LYS A 137 -8.11 -0.06 -23.49
N ASP A 138 -8.51 1.21 -23.49
CA ASP A 138 -9.88 1.59 -23.16
C ASP A 138 -10.26 0.97 -21.81
N ASN A 139 -11.28 0.12 -21.80
CA ASN A 139 -11.83 -0.47 -20.58
C ASN A 139 -11.52 -1.98 -20.44
N ASN A 140 -10.66 -2.53 -21.30
CA ASN A 140 -10.32 -3.95 -21.27
C ASN A 140 -8.83 -4.14 -20.97
N VAL A 141 -8.52 -5.15 -20.17
CA VAL A 141 -7.14 -5.56 -19.93
C VAL A 141 -6.50 -6.05 -21.23
N GLU A 142 -5.25 -5.66 -21.46
CA GLU A 142 -4.44 -6.13 -22.58
C GLU A 142 -3.98 -7.58 -22.37
N GLU A 143 -3.73 -8.29 -23.48
CA GLU A 143 -3.23 -9.66 -23.44
C GLU A 143 -1.86 -9.77 -22.76
N GLY A 144 -1.67 -10.85 -22.00
CA GLY A 144 -0.42 -11.11 -21.27
C GLY A 144 -0.28 -10.31 -19.98
N TYR A 145 -1.38 -9.77 -19.45
CA TYR A 145 -1.49 -9.20 -18.11
C TYR A 145 -2.40 -10.03 -17.21
N PRO A 146 -2.19 -10.02 -15.88
CA PRO A 146 -1.21 -9.22 -15.14
C PRO A 146 0.26 -9.66 -15.27
N ARG A 147 1.18 -8.74 -14.96
CA ARG A 147 2.63 -8.96 -14.91
C ARG A 147 3.24 -8.48 -13.60
N PRO A 148 4.44 -8.93 -13.21
CA PRO A 148 5.07 -8.52 -11.95
C PRO A 148 5.61 -7.09 -12.01
N ILE A 149 5.45 -6.32 -10.92
CA ILE A 149 5.94 -4.92 -10.86
C ILE A 149 7.47 -4.80 -11.03
N SER A 150 8.22 -5.88 -10.82
CA SER A 150 9.65 -5.96 -11.11
C SER A 150 10.01 -5.63 -12.55
N ASP A 151 9.05 -5.73 -13.50
CA ASP A 151 9.22 -5.30 -14.89
C ASP A 151 9.62 -3.81 -15.01
N PHE A 152 9.26 -2.97 -14.03
CA PHE A 152 9.64 -1.56 -13.98
C PHE A 152 11.05 -1.34 -13.39
N GLY A 153 11.71 -2.40 -12.90
CA GLY A 153 12.98 -2.27 -12.16
C GLY A 153 12.81 -1.72 -10.75
N LEU A 154 11.59 -1.71 -10.21
CA LEU A 154 11.33 -1.33 -8.82
C LEU A 154 11.85 -2.43 -7.87
N PRO A 155 12.71 -2.11 -6.89
CA PRO A 155 13.25 -3.09 -5.94
C PRO A 155 12.26 -3.51 -4.86
N MET A 156 11.09 -2.87 -4.82
CA MET A 156 10.11 -3.03 -3.77
C MET A 156 8.89 -3.77 -4.27
N GLU A 157 8.09 -4.07 -3.28
CA GLU A 157 6.95 -4.94 -3.38
C GLU A 157 5.68 -4.14 -3.73
N SER A 158 5.49 -2.90 -3.27
CA SER A 158 4.32 -2.07 -3.67
C SER A 158 4.71 -0.62 -3.93
N VAL A 159 3.84 0.12 -4.59
CA VAL A 159 3.94 1.58 -4.71
C VAL A 159 2.76 2.19 -3.96
N ASP A 160 2.98 3.34 -3.36
CA ASP A 160 1.93 4.11 -2.69
C ASP A 160 1.32 5.16 -3.63
N ALA A 161 2.06 5.60 -4.65
CA ALA A 161 1.54 6.50 -5.67
C ALA A 161 2.28 6.30 -7.00
N ALA A 162 1.58 6.53 -8.10
CA ALA A 162 2.19 6.56 -9.43
C ALA A 162 1.55 7.66 -10.27
N PHE A 163 2.36 8.57 -10.85
CA PHE A 163 1.83 9.59 -11.75
C PHE A 163 2.85 10.07 -12.78
N VAL A 164 2.35 10.60 -13.90
CA VAL A 164 3.19 11.26 -14.91
C VAL A 164 3.36 12.72 -14.55
N TRP A 165 4.60 13.17 -14.38
CA TRP A 165 4.85 14.58 -14.15
C TRP A 165 5.01 15.35 -15.45
N LEU A 166 4.07 16.27 -15.71
CA LEU A 166 3.98 17.00 -16.98
C LEU A 166 5.22 17.84 -17.31
N HIS A 167 6.01 18.23 -16.31
CA HIS A 167 7.21 19.04 -16.52
C HIS A 167 8.28 18.33 -17.37
N ASN A 168 8.40 17.01 -17.24
CA ASN A 168 9.45 16.23 -17.91
C ASN A 168 8.94 14.93 -18.56
N ASP A 169 7.63 14.70 -18.55
CA ASP A 169 6.95 13.52 -19.11
C ASP A 169 7.50 12.18 -18.60
N LYS A 170 8.02 12.18 -17.37
CA LYS A 170 8.46 10.96 -16.68
C LYS A 170 7.38 10.47 -15.74
N THR A 171 7.31 9.15 -15.55
CA THR A 171 6.48 8.55 -14.50
C THR A 171 7.25 8.54 -13.20
N TYR A 172 6.60 8.98 -12.13
CA TYR A 172 7.13 8.98 -10.77
C TYR A 172 6.39 7.95 -9.94
N PHE A 173 7.15 7.10 -9.27
CA PHE A 173 6.63 6.11 -8.33
C PHE A 173 7.05 6.49 -6.92
N PHE A 174 6.12 6.51 -5.97
CA PHE A 174 6.40 6.80 -4.57
C PHE A 174 6.24 5.54 -3.74
N LYS A 175 7.13 5.38 -2.76
CA LYS A 175 7.00 4.38 -1.71
C LYS A 175 7.65 4.87 -0.42
N ASP A 176 6.87 4.89 0.65
CA ASP A 176 7.28 5.37 1.98
C ASP A 176 7.88 6.79 1.91
N MET A 177 9.19 6.92 2.15
CA MET A 177 9.96 8.18 2.13
C MET A 177 10.76 8.38 0.83
N ARG A 178 10.56 7.54 -0.18
CA ARG A 178 11.36 7.55 -1.39
C ARG A 178 10.50 7.65 -2.64
N TYR A 179 11.09 8.20 -3.69
CA TYR A 179 10.49 8.18 -5.02
C TYR A 179 11.50 7.80 -6.09
N TRP A 180 10.99 7.17 -7.14
CA TRP A 180 11.70 6.75 -8.33
C TRP A 180 11.17 7.52 -9.52
N ARG A 181 12.05 7.78 -10.49
CA ARG A 181 11.68 8.37 -11.77
C ARG A 181 11.96 7.37 -12.88
N TYR A 182 10.94 7.09 -13.66
CA TYR A 182 10.93 6.09 -14.72
C TYR A 182 10.74 6.75 -16.07
N ASP A 183 11.55 6.35 -17.02
CA ASP A 183 11.44 6.75 -18.42
C ASP A 183 10.56 5.73 -19.16
N ASP A 184 9.32 6.09 -19.48
CA ASP A 184 8.40 5.20 -20.20
C ASP A 184 8.83 4.91 -21.64
N HIS A 185 9.66 5.77 -22.25
CA HIS A 185 10.18 5.54 -23.60
C HIS A 185 11.33 4.53 -23.59
N LEU A 186 12.28 4.71 -22.67
CA LEU A 186 13.42 3.79 -22.50
C LEU A 186 13.06 2.53 -21.70
N ARG A 187 11.91 2.57 -21.02
CA ARG A 187 11.39 1.53 -20.12
C ARG A 187 12.36 1.15 -19.01
N CYS A 188 13.00 2.14 -18.40
CA CYS A 188 13.94 1.93 -17.30
C CYS A 188 13.90 3.06 -16.27
N MET A 189 14.43 2.77 -15.09
CA MET A 189 14.61 3.78 -14.05
C MET A 189 15.77 4.72 -14.40
N ASP A 190 15.58 6.01 -14.15
CA ASP A 190 16.63 6.99 -14.35
C ASP A 190 17.79 6.77 -13.35
N PRO A 191 19.06 6.98 -13.78
CA PRO A 191 20.20 6.94 -12.88
C PRO A 191 20.08 7.97 -11.74
N GLY A 192 20.55 7.59 -10.54
CA GLY A 192 20.51 8.45 -9.35
C GLY A 192 19.18 8.44 -8.59
N TYR A 193 18.29 7.51 -8.91
CA TYR A 193 17.08 7.21 -8.13
C TYR A 193 17.24 5.89 -7.35
N PRO A 194 16.54 5.71 -6.21
CA PRO A 194 15.54 6.62 -5.63
C PRO A 194 16.12 7.89 -5.03
N LYS A 195 15.25 8.89 -4.88
CA LYS A 195 15.50 10.11 -4.12
C LYS A 195 14.54 10.22 -2.93
N ASP A 196 14.88 11.05 -1.97
CA ASP A 196 14.08 11.30 -0.78
C ASP A 196 12.89 12.21 -1.09
N VAL A 197 11.71 11.87 -0.58
CA VAL A 197 10.46 12.65 -0.77
C VAL A 197 10.57 14.06 -0.21
N THR A 198 11.47 14.32 0.75
CA THR A 198 11.72 15.67 1.30
C THR A 198 12.16 16.69 0.24
N LEU A 199 12.62 16.26 -0.93
CA LEU A 199 12.86 17.17 -2.07
C LEU A 199 11.58 17.80 -2.63
N TRP A 200 10.42 17.20 -2.36
CA TRP A 200 9.10 17.78 -2.62
C TRP A 200 8.67 18.58 -1.40
N ASN A 201 9.06 19.85 -1.37
CA ASN A 201 8.87 20.75 -0.24
C ASN A 201 7.41 20.85 0.17
N GLY A 202 7.10 20.52 1.43
CA GLY A 202 5.76 20.61 2.00
C GLY A 202 4.87 19.38 1.80
N LEU A 203 5.30 18.35 1.07
CA LEU A 203 4.55 17.09 0.99
C LEU A 203 4.68 16.27 2.29
N PRO A 204 3.60 15.62 2.73
CA PRO A 204 3.67 14.69 3.85
C PRO A 204 4.34 13.36 3.44
N PRO A 205 4.93 12.64 4.39
CA PRO A 205 5.43 11.28 4.15
C PRO A 205 4.27 10.29 3.93
N ASN A 206 4.50 9.13 3.30
CA ASN A 206 3.51 8.05 3.13
C ASN A 206 2.19 8.56 2.50
N LEU A 207 2.26 8.88 1.21
CA LEU A 207 1.12 9.30 0.41
C LEU A 207 0.16 8.12 0.18
N ASP A 208 -1.10 8.41 -0.14
CA ASP A 208 -2.08 7.39 -0.56
C ASP A 208 -2.16 7.27 -2.09
N ASP A 209 -1.97 8.37 -2.83
CA ASP A 209 -1.74 8.38 -4.28
C ASP A 209 -1.30 9.77 -4.76
N ALA A 210 -1.06 9.93 -6.05
CA ALA A 210 -0.83 11.19 -6.72
C ALA A 210 -1.38 11.16 -8.16
N MET A 211 -1.81 12.30 -8.67
CA MET A 211 -2.20 12.44 -10.07
C MET A 211 -1.78 13.79 -10.63
N ARG A 212 -1.50 13.85 -11.94
CA ARG A 212 -1.53 15.12 -12.68
C ARG A 212 -2.98 15.54 -12.94
N TRP A 213 -3.22 16.84 -13.10
CA TRP A 213 -4.49 17.36 -13.57
C TRP A 213 -4.35 18.22 -14.83
N SER A 214 -5.50 18.56 -15.45
CA SER A 214 -5.57 19.30 -16.71
C SER A 214 -5.11 20.77 -16.59
N ASP A 215 -4.98 21.28 -15.37
CA ASP A 215 -4.43 22.62 -15.09
C ASP A 215 -2.89 22.65 -15.05
N GLY A 216 -2.24 21.54 -15.40
CA GLY A 216 -0.77 21.41 -15.39
C GLY A 216 -0.18 21.14 -14.01
N SER A 217 -0.98 21.11 -12.94
CA SER A 217 -0.52 20.87 -11.57
C SER A 217 -0.52 19.39 -11.22
N SER A 218 0.30 19.02 -10.24
CA SER A 218 0.31 17.71 -9.62
C SER A 218 -0.45 17.77 -8.29
N TYR A 219 -1.30 16.78 -8.05
CA TYR A 219 -2.13 16.66 -6.87
C TYR A 219 -1.74 15.39 -6.12
N PHE A 220 -1.42 15.52 -4.84
CA PHE A 220 -0.96 14.44 -3.98
C PHE A 220 -2.01 14.20 -2.89
N PHE A 221 -2.34 12.95 -2.59
CA PHE A 221 -3.45 12.60 -1.70
C PHE A 221 -2.94 11.87 -0.48
N LYS A 222 -3.53 12.18 0.68
CA LYS A 222 -3.32 11.44 1.92
C LYS A 222 -4.52 11.59 2.85
N GLY A 223 -5.09 10.47 3.27
CA GLY A 223 -6.30 10.42 4.06
C GLY A 223 -7.47 11.12 3.37
N LYS A 224 -7.97 12.18 4.01
CA LYS A 224 -9.10 13.00 3.50
C LYS A 224 -8.65 14.28 2.82
N GLU A 225 -7.35 14.47 2.71
CA GLU A 225 -6.70 15.70 2.32
C GLU A 225 -5.89 15.52 1.03
N TYR A 226 -5.66 16.63 0.35
CA TYR A 226 -4.77 16.67 -0.80
C TYR A 226 -3.91 17.94 -0.80
N TRP A 227 -2.73 17.82 -1.40
CA TRP A 227 -1.74 18.86 -1.63
C TRP A 227 -1.66 19.12 -3.12
N ARG A 228 -1.37 20.36 -3.50
CA ARG A 228 -1.16 20.75 -4.90
C ARG A 228 0.26 21.28 -5.07
N VAL A 229 0.96 20.79 -6.07
CA VAL A 229 2.29 21.24 -6.49
C VAL A 229 2.16 21.81 -7.89
N LEU A 230 2.62 23.05 -8.07
CA LEU A 230 2.61 23.71 -9.37
C LEU A 230 3.69 23.08 -10.28
N ALA A 231 3.50 23.23 -11.59
CA ALA A 231 4.10 22.38 -12.61
C ALA A 231 5.61 22.06 -12.42
N SER A 232 6.45 23.03 -12.04
CA SER A 232 7.92 22.86 -12.03
C SER A 232 8.59 22.86 -10.66
N ASP A 233 7.93 23.34 -9.60
CA ASP A 233 8.68 23.92 -8.48
C ASP A 233 8.96 22.93 -7.34
N MET A 234 8.52 21.66 -7.48
CA MET A 234 8.61 20.62 -6.43
C MET A 234 8.22 21.15 -5.03
N GLU A 235 7.27 22.08 -4.99
CA GLU A 235 6.86 22.77 -3.78
C GLU A 235 5.33 22.85 -3.72
N VAL A 236 4.80 22.57 -2.53
CA VAL A 236 3.37 22.66 -2.27
C VAL A 236 2.93 24.13 -2.32
N GLU A 237 1.84 24.38 -3.03
CA GLU A 237 1.21 25.69 -3.12
C GLU A 237 0.68 26.16 -1.75
N VAL A 238 0.82 27.46 -1.47
CA VAL A 238 0.29 28.06 -0.24
C VAL A 238 -1.23 27.86 -0.15
N GLY A 239 -1.72 27.48 1.03
CA GLY A 239 -3.15 27.23 1.26
C GLY A 239 -3.59 25.78 1.05
N PHE A 240 -2.63 24.86 0.98
CA PHE A 240 -2.82 23.40 1.06
C PHE A 240 -2.22 22.86 2.38
N PRO A 241 -2.71 21.71 2.91
CA PRO A 241 -3.70 20.81 2.31
C PRO A 241 -5.14 21.34 2.28
N ARG A 242 -5.98 20.71 1.45
CA ARG A 242 -7.43 20.93 1.39
C ARG A 242 -8.20 19.62 1.42
N LEU A 243 -9.49 19.68 1.75
CA LEU A 243 -10.35 18.50 1.85
C LEU A 243 -10.81 17.98 0.49
N ILE A 244 -10.57 16.69 0.23
CA ILE A 244 -11.01 16.01 -1.01
C ILE A 244 -12.53 16.08 -1.14
N ALA A 245 -13.23 15.79 -0.04
CA ALA A 245 -14.70 15.77 0.04
C ALA A 245 -15.33 17.10 -0.44
N LYS A 246 -14.73 18.23 -0.03
CA LYS A 246 -15.22 19.58 -0.33
C LYS A 246 -14.94 19.96 -1.78
N ASP A 247 -13.68 19.85 -2.20
CA ASP A 247 -13.22 20.47 -3.45
C ASP A 247 -13.38 19.56 -4.68
N TRP A 248 -13.39 18.23 -4.50
CA TRP A 248 -13.51 17.29 -5.61
C TRP A 248 -14.88 16.63 -5.68
N LEU A 249 -15.45 16.33 -4.52
CA LEU A 249 -16.55 15.39 -4.49
C LEU A 249 -17.92 16.07 -4.40
N LEU A 250 -18.03 17.37 -4.11
CA LEU A 250 -19.29 18.07 -3.84
C LEU A 250 -19.92 17.65 -2.51
N CYS A 251 -19.15 17.61 -1.42
CA CYS A 251 -19.67 17.54 -0.05
C CYS A 251 -19.77 18.94 0.55
N THR A 252 -20.91 19.23 1.16
CA THR A 252 -21.09 20.40 2.04
C THR A 252 -20.82 20.01 3.49
N GLU A 253 -20.34 20.95 4.30
CA GLU A 253 -19.99 20.74 5.72
C GLU A 253 -21.17 20.24 6.59
N MET A 254 -22.43 20.36 6.13
CA MET A 254 -23.64 19.95 6.85
C MET A 254 -23.96 18.43 6.80
N GLN A 255 -23.09 17.57 6.25
CA GLN A 255 -23.30 16.12 6.22
C GLN A 255 -22.54 15.34 7.31
N SER A 256 -21.81 16.03 8.18
CA SER A 256 -21.28 15.45 9.42
C SER A 256 -22.18 15.89 10.59
N ASP A 257 -22.67 14.90 11.33
CA ASP A 257 -23.45 14.97 12.57
C ASP A 257 -24.98 14.98 12.45
N SER A 258 -25.55 13.77 12.47
CA SER A 258 -26.81 13.52 13.18
C SER A 258 -26.81 12.10 13.75
N PRO A 259 -26.52 11.92 15.05
CA PRO A 259 -27.07 10.82 15.80
C PRO A 259 -28.55 11.12 16.08
N ASN A 260 -29.43 10.20 15.66
CA ASN A 260 -30.84 10.18 16.04
C ASN A 260 -30.99 10.43 17.55
N THR A 261 -31.66 11.51 17.91
CA THR A 261 -32.24 11.68 19.25
C THR A 261 -33.75 11.62 19.12
N ASP A 262 -34.26 10.39 19.12
CA ASP A 262 -35.64 10.13 19.53
C ASP A 262 -35.75 10.51 21.02
N SER A 263 -36.24 11.72 21.30
CA SER A 263 -36.74 12.07 22.62
C SER A 263 -38.19 11.60 22.72
N LYS A 264 -38.36 10.29 22.94
CA LYS A 264 -39.60 9.74 23.47
C LYS A 264 -39.50 9.78 24.99
N THR A 265 -40.37 10.57 25.59
CA THR A 265 -40.70 10.64 27.00
C THR A 265 -40.83 9.25 27.63
N THR A 266 -40.15 9.04 28.76
CA THR A 266 -40.51 7.99 29.72
C THR A 266 -40.56 8.55 31.12
N ASP A 267 -41.65 8.21 31.78
CA ASP A 267 -41.92 8.45 33.18
C ASP A 267 -41.84 7.12 33.95
N HIS A 268 -41.30 7.22 35.17
CA HIS A 268 -41.39 6.30 36.32
C HIS A 268 -40.69 4.91 36.29
N GLY A 269 -39.60 4.83 37.07
CA GLY A 269 -39.52 3.97 38.27
C GLY A 269 -39.12 2.49 38.11
N GLY A 270 -38.05 2.07 38.81
CA GLY A 270 -37.86 0.66 39.18
C GLY A 270 -36.42 0.20 39.39
N GLN A 271 -36.11 -0.22 40.61
CA GLN A 271 -34.84 -0.73 41.14
C GLN A 271 -34.35 -2.03 40.47
N HIS A 272 -33.02 -2.17 40.29
CA HIS A 272 -32.19 -3.26 40.85
C HIS A 272 -30.72 -3.16 40.37
N LEU A 273 -29.78 -3.35 41.31
CA LEU A 273 -28.34 -3.60 41.12
C LEU A 273 -28.04 -4.99 41.73
N PRO A 274 -26.85 -5.61 41.54
CA PRO A 274 -25.95 -5.62 40.38
C PRO A 274 -25.66 -7.08 39.91
N ASP A 275 -25.10 -7.24 38.70
CA ASP A 275 -24.23 -8.40 38.42
C ASP A 275 -23.00 -7.88 37.67
N HIS A 276 -21.85 -7.98 38.33
CA HIS A 276 -20.54 -7.70 37.78
C HIS A 276 -20.10 -8.86 36.87
N ALA A 277 -19.84 -8.55 35.60
CA ALA A 277 -18.97 -9.36 34.77
C ALA A 277 -17.99 -8.44 34.03
N GLU A 278 -16.74 -8.47 34.48
CA GLU A 278 -15.59 -7.87 33.83
C GLU A 278 -15.44 -8.42 32.41
N ASN A 279 -15.25 -7.53 31.44
CA ASN A 279 -14.54 -7.87 30.21
C ASN A 279 -13.37 -6.89 30.08
N GLY A 280 -12.28 -7.24 30.75
CA GLY A 280 -10.98 -6.62 30.52
C GLY A 280 -10.57 -6.86 29.08
N TYR A 281 -10.26 -5.77 28.36
CA TYR A 281 -9.57 -5.87 27.08
C TYR A 281 -8.07 -5.99 27.38
N GLU A 282 -7.45 -7.04 26.88
CA GLU A 282 -6.01 -7.24 26.96
C GLU A 282 -5.35 -6.34 25.91
N VAL A 283 -4.52 -5.39 26.37
CA VAL A 283 -3.67 -4.56 25.51
C VAL A 283 -2.39 -5.35 25.26
N CYS A 284 -2.24 -5.94 24.08
CA CYS A 284 -0.96 -6.55 23.67
C CYS A 284 0.03 -5.45 23.29
N SER A 285 0.94 -5.12 24.21
CA SER A 285 2.12 -4.30 23.92
C SER A 285 3.17 -5.18 23.25
N CYS A 286 3.50 -4.89 21.99
CA CYS A 286 4.61 -5.51 21.29
C CYS A 286 5.92 -4.81 21.70
N THR A 287 6.63 -5.34 22.70
CA THR A 287 8.01 -4.93 22.96
C THR A 287 8.95 -5.75 22.08
N SER A 288 9.57 -5.11 21.10
CA SER A 288 10.70 -5.69 20.37
C SER A 288 11.93 -5.64 21.27
N ASP A 289 12.45 -6.80 21.69
CA ASP A 289 13.74 -6.88 22.37
C ASP A 289 14.85 -6.48 21.40
N MET A 290 15.27 -5.21 21.50
CA MET A 290 16.52 -4.72 20.94
C MET A 290 17.65 -5.24 21.81
N ALA A 291 18.36 -6.26 21.33
CA ALA A 291 19.62 -6.70 21.90
C ALA A 291 20.59 -5.50 22.00
N SER A 292 20.96 -5.13 23.23
CA SER A 292 22.01 -4.14 23.49
C SER A 292 23.38 -4.83 23.64
N PRO A 293 24.48 -4.16 23.28
CA PRO A 293 25.80 -4.77 23.19
C PRO A 293 26.55 -4.79 24.53
N LEU A 294 27.31 -5.87 24.74
CA LEU A 294 28.58 -6.00 25.47
C LEU A 294 28.83 -5.06 26.67
N GLY A 295 28.72 -5.63 27.88
CA GLY A 295 29.31 -5.09 29.12
C GLY A 295 30.15 -6.15 29.82
N ALA A 296 31.44 -6.26 29.49
CA ALA A 296 32.41 -7.07 30.22
C ALA A 296 33.02 -6.24 31.37
N ARG A 297 33.03 -6.79 32.59
CA ARG A 297 33.66 -6.16 33.77
C ARG A 297 34.64 -7.12 34.45
N ALA A 298 35.92 -6.73 34.37
CA ALA A 298 37.05 -6.85 35.30
C ALA A 298 37.42 -8.15 36.05
N SER A 299 38.72 -8.50 35.88
CA SER A 299 39.60 -9.46 36.59
C SER A 299 39.84 -9.13 38.09
N PRO A 300 40.55 -9.96 38.89
CA PRO A 300 42.02 -10.20 38.84
C PRO A 300 42.41 -11.70 39.03
N SER A 301 43.62 -12.25 38.86
CA SER A 301 45.01 -11.83 39.14
C SER A 301 46.04 -12.78 38.46
N THR A 302 47.04 -12.19 37.74
CA THR A 302 48.51 -12.51 37.58
C THR A 302 49.11 -13.93 37.70
N PRO A 303 50.37 -14.20 37.24
CA PRO A 303 51.24 -13.55 36.23
C PRO A 303 51.84 -14.55 35.18
N LEU A 304 52.01 -14.14 33.91
CA LEU A 304 53.27 -13.72 33.27
C LEU A 304 54.41 -14.77 33.21
N TRP A 305 54.59 -15.40 32.05
CA TRP A 305 55.91 -15.84 31.56
C TRP A 305 56.04 -15.52 30.06
N LEU A 306 57.25 -15.05 29.73
CA LEU A 306 57.70 -14.37 28.52
C LEU A 306 57.95 -15.34 27.36
N LEU A 307 57.63 -14.92 26.13
CA LEU A 307 58.22 -15.44 24.87
C LEU A 307 59.66 -14.89 24.72
N PRO A 308 60.60 -15.54 23.99
CA PRO A 308 60.70 -15.38 22.51
C PRO A 308 61.41 -16.59 21.80
N PRO A 309 61.94 -16.48 20.55
CA PRO A 309 61.27 -16.24 19.26
C PRO A 309 61.71 -17.21 18.11
N LEU A 310 61.05 -17.06 16.94
CA LEU A 310 61.49 -17.31 15.54
C LEU A 310 62.55 -18.36 15.25
N TRP A 311 62.25 -19.40 14.45
CA TRP A 311 63.19 -19.96 13.45
C TRP A 311 62.45 -20.40 12.18
N THR A 312 63.20 -20.43 11.09
CA THR A 312 62.85 -20.17 9.68
C THR A 312 62.80 -21.41 8.78
N LEU A 313 62.26 -21.19 7.58
CA LEU A 313 62.74 -21.64 6.25
C LEU A 313 62.23 -22.94 5.60
N LEU A 314 61.93 -22.76 4.30
CA LEU A 314 61.77 -23.71 3.21
C LEU A 314 62.91 -24.75 3.12
N LEU A 315 62.62 -25.94 2.58
CA LEU A 315 63.12 -26.38 1.25
C LEU A 315 62.61 -27.79 0.92
N ALA A 316 62.07 -27.91 -0.29
CA ALA A 316 61.82 -29.18 -0.96
C ALA A 316 63.13 -29.69 -1.59
N LEU A 317 63.42 -30.97 -1.42
CA LEU A 317 64.41 -31.73 -2.19
C LEU A 317 63.66 -32.71 -3.09
N GLY A 318 64.01 -32.70 -4.38
CA GLY A 318 63.32 -33.43 -5.43
C GLY A 318 63.88 -34.81 -5.79
N SER A 319 63.26 -35.34 -6.85
CA SER A 319 63.73 -36.26 -7.91
C SER A 319 63.94 -37.77 -7.62
N MET A 320 63.00 -38.57 -8.21
CA MET A 320 63.12 -39.70 -9.19
C MET A 320 64.09 -40.89 -8.91
N PRO A 321 63.77 -42.15 -9.32
CA PRO A 321 63.64 -42.62 -10.72
C PRO A 321 62.43 -43.58 -10.97
N LEU A 322 61.97 -43.82 -12.20
CA LEU A 322 62.54 -44.67 -13.27
C LEU A 322 61.93 -44.32 -14.63
#